data_AF-A0A060QKM4-F1
#
_entry.id   AF-A0A060QKM4-F1
#
_cell.length_a   1.000
_cell.length_b   1.000
_cell.length_c   1.000
_cell.angle_alpha   90.00
_cell.angle_beta   90.00
_cell.angle_gamma   90.00
#
_symmetry.space_group_name_H-M   'P 1'
#
loop_
_entity.id
_entity.type
_entity.pdbx_description
1 polymer ?
#
loop_
_entity_poly.entity_id
_entity_poly.type
_entity_poly.pdbx_seq_one_letter_code
_entity_poly.pdbx_strand_id
1 'polypeptide(L)'
;MDRIAQCSNMSKKTLYHMFASKQEMVELLLRDRLLLSGLRDLELRGDTVEDKLVYGLEKLAVAMMTEKRLSLIRVVIAEVSRNPEVSRFVREFFSSAAGPFPLRVWLERFVDEGTLAIDDVEEASDLLFGASLATSMLCELSHCRPRQHWDETPRYLRRVVRMFLCGLEYEKGA
;
A
#
# COMPACT_ATOMS: atom_id res chain seq x y z
N MET A 1 19.36 4.82 -19.75
CA MET A 1 19.77 6.15 -19.24
C MET A 1 19.54 7.24 -20.27
N ASP A 2 19.87 7.04 -21.54
CA ASP A 2 19.76 8.11 -22.57
C ASP A 2 18.33 8.64 -22.75
N ARG A 3 17.34 7.75 -22.82
CA ARG A 3 15.91 8.16 -22.86
C ARG A 3 15.48 8.95 -21.61
N ILE A 4 15.99 8.58 -20.43
CA ILE A 4 15.66 9.25 -19.17
C ILE A 4 16.26 10.66 -19.17
N ALA A 5 17.51 10.80 -19.59
CA ALA A 5 18.19 12.10 -19.77
C ALA A 5 17.40 13.02 -20.70
N GLN A 6 16.95 12.50 -21.84
CA GLN A 6 16.13 13.24 -22.79
C GLN A 6 14.78 13.69 -22.18
N CYS A 7 14.06 12.79 -21.50
CA CYS A 7 12.76 13.11 -20.90
C CYS A 7 12.86 14.04 -19.68
N SER A 8 14.00 14.05 -18.99
CA SER A 8 14.24 14.90 -17.80
C SER A 8 14.93 16.22 -18.13
N ASN A 9 15.28 16.45 -19.40
CA ASN A 9 16.10 17.58 -19.84
C ASN A 9 17.43 17.70 -19.07
N MET A 10 18.03 16.56 -18.73
CA MET A 10 19.29 16.46 -18.02
C MET A 10 20.34 15.73 -18.87
N SER A 11 21.62 16.00 -18.63
CA SER A 11 22.68 15.22 -19.27
C SER A 11 22.76 13.81 -18.66
N LYS A 12 23.18 12.81 -19.44
CA LYS A 12 23.46 11.46 -18.92
C LYS A 12 24.49 11.50 -17.78
N LYS A 13 25.49 12.38 -17.88
CA LYS A 13 26.51 12.59 -16.84
C LYS A 13 25.89 13.07 -15.53
N THR A 14 24.93 14.01 -15.60
CA THR A 14 24.19 14.48 -14.42
C THR A 14 23.43 13.35 -13.75
N LEU A 15 22.75 12.51 -14.53
CA LEU A 15 22.02 11.37 -13.96
C LEU A 15 22.93 10.36 -13.26
N TYR A 16 24.12 10.07 -13.81
CA TYR A 16 25.09 9.19 -13.15
C TYR A 16 25.75 9.82 -11.91
N HIS A 17 25.78 11.15 -11.81
CA HIS A 17 26.17 11.83 -10.57
C HIS A 17 25.11 11.74 -9.49
N MET A 18 23.82 11.68 -9.88
CA MET A 18 22.70 11.57 -8.93
C MET A 18 22.40 10.12 -8.52
N PHE A 19 22.65 9.17 -9.41
CA PHE A 19 22.38 7.76 -9.21
C PHE A 19 23.58 6.95 -9.71
N ALA A 20 24.21 6.17 -8.83
CA ALA A 20 25.35 5.33 -9.18
C ALA A 20 24.97 4.26 -10.21
N SER A 21 23.70 3.83 -10.25
CA SER A 21 23.20 2.90 -11.28
C SER A 21 21.75 3.13 -11.68
N LYS A 22 21.35 2.55 -12.82
CA LYS A 22 19.93 2.49 -13.23
C LYS A 22 19.09 1.72 -12.20
N GLN A 23 19.66 0.69 -11.59
CA GLN A 23 18.98 -0.12 -10.59
C GLN A 23 18.67 0.72 -9.34
N GLU A 24 19.65 1.43 -8.81
CA GLU A 24 19.48 2.34 -7.67
C GLU A 24 18.42 3.41 -7.95
N MET A 25 18.42 4.00 -9.16
CA MET A 25 17.37 4.95 -9.55
C MET A 25 15.97 4.32 -9.50
N VAL A 26 15.83 3.08 -9.96
CA VAL A 26 14.55 2.34 -9.90
C VAL A 26 14.19 2.01 -8.46
N GLU A 27 15.13 1.55 -7.64
CA GLU A 27 14.92 1.30 -6.20
C GLU A 27 14.37 2.53 -5.49
N LEU A 28 15.00 3.69 -5.71
CA LEU A 28 14.56 4.96 -5.13
C LEU A 28 13.16 5.35 -5.62
N LEU A 29 12.88 5.18 -6.91
CA LEU A 29 11.56 5.43 -7.47
C LEU A 29 10.49 4.52 -6.84
N LEU A 30 10.76 3.20 -6.73
CA LEU A 30 9.82 2.26 -6.12
C LEU A 30 9.63 2.57 -4.63
N ARG A 31 10.69 2.95 -3.92
CA ARG A 31 10.64 3.34 -2.50
C ARG A 31 9.77 4.57 -2.27
N ASP A 32 10.00 5.60 -3.06
CA ASP A 32 9.24 6.86 -3.01
C ASP A 32 7.77 6.66 -3.40
N ARG A 33 7.51 5.85 -4.43
CA ARG A 33 6.20 5.80 -5.07
C ARG A 33 5.32 4.63 -4.65
N LEU A 34 5.85 3.50 -4.19
CA LEU A 34 5.03 2.31 -3.89
C LEU A 34 4.82 2.06 -2.39
N LEU A 35 5.78 2.38 -1.53
CA LEU A 35 5.76 1.90 -0.14
C LEU A 35 4.81 2.63 0.81
N LEU A 36 4.16 3.72 0.35
CA LEU A 36 3.23 4.51 1.17
C LEU A 36 3.82 4.93 2.53
N SER A 37 5.15 5.00 2.64
CA SER A 37 5.85 5.18 3.91
C SER A 37 5.44 6.45 4.65
N GLY A 38 5.09 7.52 3.92
CA GLY A 38 4.58 8.76 4.49
C GLY A 38 3.23 8.65 5.21
N LEU A 39 2.50 7.54 5.09
CA LEU A 39 1.27 7.30 5.85
C LEU A 39 1.49 6.54 7.15
N ARG A 40 2.67 5.97 7.41
CA ARG A 40 2.94 5.23 8.66
C ARG A 40 2.71 6.10 9.89
N ASP A 41 3.12 7.36 9.81
CA ASP A 41 3.00 8.35 10.88
C ASP A 41 1.74 9.21 10.77
N LEU A 42 0.77 8.77 9.96
CA LEU A 42 -0.52 9.43 9.89
C LEU A 42 -1.20 9.41 11.27
N GLU A 43 -1.53 10.60 11.76
CA GLU A 43 -2.37 10.76 12.94
C GLU A 43 -3.82 10.39 12.58
N LEU A 44 -4.29 9.24 13.07
CA LEU A 44 -5.65 8.77 12.83
C LEU A 44 -6.66 9.59 13.62
N ARG A 45 -7.73 10.01 12.95
CA ARG A 45 -8.75 10.91 13.52
C ARG A 45 -10.05 10.18 13.78
N GLY A 46 -10.68 10.47 14.91
CA GLY A 46 -11.97 9.91 15.31
C GLY A 46 -12.05 9.66 16.81
N ASP A 47 -13.28 9.56 17.31
CA ASP A 47 -13.54 9.36 18.74
C ASP A 47 -13.39 7.88 19.13
N THR A 48 -13.64 6.96 18.20
CA THR A 48 -13.56 5.52 18.40
C THR A 48 -12.45 4.88 17.56
N VAL A 49 -12.04 3.65 17.90
CA VAL A 49 -11.14 2.85 17.07
C VAL A 49 -11.74 2.60 15.68
N GLU A 50 -13.06 2.37 15.59
CA GLU A 50 -13.78 2.25 14.31
C GLU A 50 -13.58 3.51 13.46
N ASP A 51 -13.81 4.71 14.01
CA ASP A 51 -13.67 5.97 13.26
C ASP A 51 -12.22 6.22 12.83
N LYS A 52 -11.24 5.95 13.71
CA LYS A 52 -9.82 6.09 13.41
C LYS A 52 -9.37 5.17 12.27
N LEU A 53 -9.79 3.91 12.29
CA LEU A 53 -9.47 2.95 11.22
C LEU A 53 -10.14 3.32 9.90
N VAL A 54 -11.41 3.74 9.93
CA VAL A 54 -12.11 4.23 8.73
C VAL A 54 -11.37 5.41 8.13
N TYR A 55 -11.00 6.40 8.95
CA TYR A 55 -10.21 7.55 8.50
C TYR A 55 -8.88 7.13 7.86
N GLY A 56 -8.15 6.22 8.50
CA GLY A 56 -6.88 5.70 7.98
C GLY A 56 -7.05 5.01 6.62
N LEU A 57 -8.06 4.14 6.49
CA LEU A 57 -8.37 3.43 5.26
C LEU A 57 -8.80 4.37 4.14
N GLU A 58 -9.54 5.44 4.42
CA GLU A 58 -9.88 6.47 3.43
C GLU A 58 -8.62 7.18 2.90
N LYS A 59 -7.68 7.55 3.79
CA LYS A 59 -6.41 8.16 3.38
C LYS A 59 -5.55 7.18 2.59
N LEU A 60 -5.56 5.92 3.00
CA LEU A 60 -4.85 4.85 2.31
C LEU A 60 -5.41 4.65 0.90
N ALA A 61 -6.74 4.56 0.74
CA ALA A 61 -7.43 4.44 -0.55
C ALA A 61 -7.04 5.60 -1.49
N VAL A 62 -7.17 6.85 -1.03
CA VAL A 62 -6.83 8.04 -1.83
C VAL A 62 -5.38 8.01 -2.29
N ALA A 63 -4.45 7.63 -1.40
CA ALA A 63 -3.04 7.55 -1.78
C ALA A 63 -2.79 6.38 -2.77
N MET A 64 -3.39 5.22 -2.52
CA MET A 64 -3.18 4.01 -3.32
C MET A 64 -3.73 4.12 -4.73
N MET A 65 -4.93 4.69 -4.89
CA MET A 65 -5.64 4.74 -6.18
C MET A 65 -5.23 5.92 -7.08
N THR A 66 -4.08 6.55 -6.82
CA THR A 66 -3.58 7.60 -7.73
C THR A 66 -3.13 6.99 -9.06
N GLU A 67 -3.53 7.61 -10.18
CA GLU A 67 -3.21 7.10 -11.52
C GLU A 67 -1.71 6.90 -11.75
N LYS A 68 -0.87 7.80 -11.20
CA LYS A 68 0.59 7.68 -11.27
C LYS A 68 1.11 6.41 -10.58
N ARG A 69 0.55 6.06 -9.42
CA ARG A 69 0.93 4.84 -8.69
C ARG A 69 0.42 3.60 -9.39
N LEU A 70 -0.86 3.57 -9.75
CA LEU A 70 -1.47 2.44 -10.45
C LEU A 70 -0.74 2.13 -11.77
N SER A 71 -0.39 3.16 -12.53
CA SER A 71 0.42 3.01 -13.74
C SER A 71 1.81 2.43 -13.47
N LEU A 72 2.48 2.85 -12.39
CA LEU A 72 3.76 2.26 -11.99
C LEU A 72 3.61 0.78 -11.60
N ILE A 73 2.57 0.44 -10.83
CA ILE A 73 2.29 -0.96 -10.43
C ILE A 73 2.05 -1.82 -11.68
N ARG A 74 1.25 -1.34 -12.65
CA ARG A 74 1.05 -2.04 -13.93
C ARG A 74 2.36 -2.30 -14.67
N VAL A 75 3.26 -1.31 -14.73
CA VAL A 75 4.58 -1.48 -15.34
C VAL A 75 5.39 -2.53 -14.59
N VAL A 76 5.42 -2.49 -13.26
CA VAL A 76 6.12 -3.50 -12.44
C VAL A 76 5.56 -4.90 -12.72
N ILE A 77 4.24 -5.09 -12.69
CA ILE A 77 3.57 -6.37 -12.96
C ILE A 77 3.93 -6.89 -14.37
N ALA A 78 3.91 -6.02 -15.38
CA ALA A 78 4.26 -6.39 -16.74
C ALA A 78 5.72 -6.82 -16.89
N GLU A 79 6.65 -6.13 -16.21
CA GLU A 79 8.08 -6.42 -16.29
C GLU A 79 8.48 -7.68 -15.50
N VAL A 80 7.94 -7.90 -14.29
CA VAL A 80 8.24 -9.11 -13.50
C VAL A 80 7.80 -10.40 -14.20
N SER A 81 6.79 -10.30 -15.08
CA SER A 81 6.28 -11.43 -15.88
C SER A 81 7.17 -11.76 -17.08
N ARG A 82 7.97 -10.79 -17.55
CA ARG A 82 8.79 -10.91 -18.77
C ARG A 82 10.28 -11.06 -18.50
N ASN A 83 10.75 -10.59 -17.34
CA ASN A 83 12.17 -10.56 -17.00
C ASN A 83 12.43 -11.18 -15.61
N PRO A 84 13.07 -12.37 -15.53
CA PRO A 84 13.39 -13.03 -14.26
C PRO A 84 14.30 -12.22 -13.33
N GLU A 85 15.19 -11.40 -13.87
CA GLU A 85 16.08 -10.54 -13.09
C GLU A 85 15.28 -9.43 -12.37
N VAL A 86 14.37 -8.78 -13.10
CA VAL A 86 13.44 -7.80 -12.51
C VAL A 86 12.53 -8.47 -11.48
N SER A 87 12.05 -9.69 -11.76
CA SER A 87 11.26 -10.49 -10.83
C SER A 87 11.99 -10.74 -9.51
N ARG A 88 13.28 -11.10 -9.57
CA ARG A 88 14.13 -11.28 -8.38
C ARG A 88 14.34 -9.97 -7.63
N PHE A 89 14.72 -8.93 -8.36
CA PHE A 89 14.93 -7.59 -7.82
C PHE A 89 13.69 -7.06 -7.07
N VAL A 90 12.50 -7.18 -7.67
CA VAL A 90 11.25 -6.72 -7.04
C VAL A 90 10.92 -7.53 -5.79
N ARG A 91 11.12 -8.85 -5.80
CA ARG A 91 10.95 -9.69 -4.59
C ARG A 91 11.88 -9.25 -3.46
N GLU A 92 13.16 -9.08 -3.76
CA GLU A 92 14.17 -8.62 -2.79
C GLU A 92 13.86 -7.22 -2.26
N PHE A 93 13.38 -6.31 -3.14
CA PHE A 93 12.95 -4.98 -2.77
C PHE A 93 11.79 -5.01 -1.76
N PHE A 94 10.76 -5.82 -2.02
CA PHE A 94 9.62 -5.92 -1.10
C PHE A 94 9.95 -6.67 0.19
N SER A 95 10.90 -7.61 0.19
CA SER A 95 11.30 -8.31 1.41
C SER A 95 12.25 -7.52 2.31
N SER A 96 13.12 -6.66 1.74
CA SER A 96 14.21 -6.00 2.48
C SER A 96 14.06 -4.49 2.63
N ALA A 97 13.45 -3.82 1.65
CA ALA A 97 13.41 -2.36 1.58
C ALA A 97 12.01 -1.78 1.85
N ALA A 98 10.97 -2.61 1.86
CA ALA A 98 9.61 -2.12 1.96
C ALA A 98 9.28 -1.46 3.30
N GLY A 99 9.88 -1.92 4.42
CA GLY A 99 9.40 -1.58 5.76
C GLY A 99 7.94 -1.99 5.98
N PRO A 100 7.38 -1.82 7.19
CA PRO A 100 6.01 -2.25 7.46
C PRO A 100 5.00 -1.41 6.66
N PHE A 101 3.93 -2.05 6.22
CA PHE A 101 2.82 -1.38 5.56
C PHE A 101 2.11 -0.45 6.57
N PRO A 102 1.59 0.75 6.18
CA PRO A 102 1.00 1.69 7.13
C PRO A 102 -0.10 1.09 8.00
N LEU A 103 -0.97 0.23 7.43
CA LEU A 103 -2.06 -0.40 8.18
C LEU A 103 -1.54 -1.28 9.33
N ARG A 104 -0.48 -2.07 9.10
CA ARG A 104 0.20 -2.84 10.14
C ARG A 104 0.72 -1.94 11.25
N VAL A 105 1.41 -0.85 10.91
CA VAL A 105 1.93 0.11 11.90
C VAL A 105 0.81 0.71 12.75
N TRP A 106 -0.34 1.01 12.15
CA TRP A 106 -1.48 1.53 12.89
C TRP A 106 -2.10 0.49 13.85
N LEU A 107 -2.23 -0.76 13.40
CA LEU A 107 -2.73 -1.86 14.25
C LEU A 107 -1.77 -2.17 15.39
N GLU A 108 -0.46 -2.18 15.14
CA GLU A 108 0.58 -2.34 16.18
C GLU A 108 0.44 -1.25 17.26
N ARG A 109 0.24 0.02 16.85
CA ARG A 109 0.00 1.11 17.82
C ARG A 109 -1.25 0.91 18.67
N PHE A 110 -2.35 0.44 18.08
CA PHE A 110 -3.57 0.16 18.86
C PHE A 110 -3.37 -0.98 19.88
N VAL A 111 -2.54 -1.96 19.55
CA VAL A 111 -2.16 -3.05 20.46
C VAL A 111 -1.25 -2.53 21.57
N ASP A 112 -0.24 -1.74 21.23
CA ASP A 112 0.69 -1.12 22.19
C ASP A 112 -0.03 -0.21 23.19
N GLU A 113 -1.07 0.50 22.73
CA GLU A 113 -1.94 1.34 23.55
C GLU A 113 -2.98 0.53 24.38
N GLY A 114 -3.06 -0.78 24.18
CA GLY A 114 -4.01 -1.68 24.85
C GLY A 114 -5.47 -1.51 24.40
N THR A 115 -5.71 -0.79 23.31
CA THR A 115 -7.06 -0.53 22.78
C THR A 115 -7.60 -1.67 21.92
N LEU A 116 -6.72 -2.41 21.24
CA LEU A 116 -7.01 -3.66 20.56
C LEU A 116 -6.15 -4.76 21.16
N ALA A 117 -6.58 -6.00 21.05
CA ALA A 117 -5.68 -7.13 21.27
C ALA A 117 -5.81 -8.03 20.05
N ILE A 118 -4.68 -8.24 19.39
CA ILE A 118 -4.53 -8.91 18.10
C ILE A 118 -3.29 -9.79 18.26
N ASP A 119 -3.43 -11.09 18.04
CA ASP A 119 -2.33 -12.04 18.22
C ASP A 119 -1.33 -11.97 17.06
N ASP A 120 -1.82 -11.96 15.82
CA ASP A 120 -1.03 -11.77 14.61
C ASP A 120 -1.45 -10.49 13.88
N VAL A 121 -0.68 -9.42 14.10
CA VAL A 121 -0.95 -8.11 13.50
C VAL A 121 -0.68 -8.09 11.99
N GLU A 122 0.19 -8.97 11.50
CA GLU A 122 0.48 -9.08 10.07
C GLU A 122 -0.71 -9.69 9.34
N GLU A 123 -1.22 -10.82 9.83
CA GLU A 123 -2.43 -11.45 9.30
C GLU A 123 -3.64 -10.51 9.41
N ALA A 124 -3.84 -9.87 10.56
CA ALA A 124 -4.96 -8.94 10.75
C ALA A 124 -4.90 -7.73 9.79
N SER A 125 -3.70 -7.22 9.51
CA SER A 125 -3.49 -6.16 8.52
C SER A 125 -3.86 -6.63 7.12
N ASP A 126 -3.44 -7.83 6.71
CA ASP A 126 -3.73 -8.39 5.39
C ASP A 126 -5.23 -8.67 5.21
N LEU A 127 -5.89 -9.20 6.25
CA LEU A 127 -7.34 -9.42 6.27
C LEU A 127 -8.11 -8.11 6.10
N LEU A 128 -7.77 -7.10 6.90
CA LEU A 128 -8.45 -5.81 6.84
C LEU A 128 -8.20 -5.12 5.50
N PHE A 129 -6.97 -5.14 4.97
CA PHE A 129 -6.65 -4.61 3.65
C PHE A 129 -7.42 -5.33 2.53
N GLY A 130 -7.43 -6.67 2.57
CA GLY A 130 -8.12 -7.51 1.61
C GLY A 130 -9.62 -7.20 1.53
N ALA A 131 -10.27 -7.08 2.68
CA ALA A 131 -11.69 -6.78 2.77
C ALA A 131 -12.02 -5.33 2.40
N SER A 132 -11.12 -4.38 2.67
CA SER A 132 -11.42 -2.95 2.50
C SER A 132 -11.07 -2.40 1.10
N LEU A 133 -9.89 -2.71 0.55
CA LEU A 133 -9.33 -2.00 -0.60
C LEU A 133 -8.92 -2.90 -1.76
N ALA A 134 -8.65 -4.18 -1.53
CA ALA A 134 -8.04 -5.05 -2.54
C ALA A 134 -8.91 -5.22 -3.81
N THR A 135 -10.22 -5.34 -3.65
CA THR A 135 -11.14 -5.47 -4.80
C THR A 135 -11.12 -4.23 -5.69
N SER A 136 -11.16 -3.05 -5.08
CA SER A 136 -11.11 -1.78 -5.81
C SER A 136 -9.76 -1.56 -6.47
N MET A 137 -8.68 -1.88 -5.78
CA MET A 137 -7.33 -1.82 -6.34
C MET A 137 -7.21 -2.70 -7.58
N LEU A 138 -7.75 -3.92 -7.52
CA LEU A 138 -7.75 -4.83 -8.66
C LEU A 138 -8.56 -4.28 -9.84
N CYS A 139 -9.74 -3.69 -9.57
CA CYS A 139 -10.59 -3.08 -10.60
C CYS A 139 -9.86 -1.91 -11.31
N GLU A 140 -9.18 -1.05 -10.55
CA GLU A 140 -8.42 0.09 -11.09
C GLU A 140 -7.18 -0.36 -11.85
N LEU A 141 -6.47 -1.38 -11.36
CA LEU A 141 -5.30 -1.93 -12.04
C LEU A 141 -5.67 -2.59 -13.37
N SER A 142 -6.78 -3.33 -13.42
CA SER A 142 -7.18 -4.06 -14.62
C SER A 142 -8.00 -3.24 -15.61
N HIS A 143 -8.45 -2.04 -15.22
CA HIS A 143 -9.50 -1.28 -15.93
C HIS A 143 -10.78 -2.09 -16.16
N CYS A 144 -11.02 -3.12 -15.35
CA CYS A 144 -12.23 -3.94 -15.40
C CYS A 144 -13.05 -3.66 -14.15
N ARG A 145 -14.04 -2.77 -14.26
CA ARG A 145 -15.00 -2.56 -13.19
C ARG A 145 -16.18 -3.52 -13.37
N PRO A 146 -16.45 -4.44 -12.42
CA PRO A 146 -17.64 -5.28 -12.45
C PRO A 146 -18.91 -4.40 -12.41
N ARG A 147 -19.97 -4.87 -13.07
CA ARG A 147 -21.25 -4.15 -13.21
C ARG A 147 -21.94 -3.82 -11.88
N GLN A 148 -21.61 -4.58 -10.83
CA GLN A 148 -21.95 -4.34 -9.44
C GLN A 148 -20.64 -4.18 -8.66
N HIS A 149 -20.03 -3.00 -8.73
CA HIS A 149 -18.88 -2.67 -7.90
C HIS A 149 -19.40 -2.13 -6.56
N TRP A 150 -18.92 -2.71 -5.45
CA TRP A 150 -19.06 -2.09 -4.14
C TRP A 150 -18.13 -0.89 -4.13
N ASP A 151 -18.70 0.28 -4.37
CA ASP A 151 -17.96 1.52 -4.33
C ASP A 151 -17.37 1.70 -2.92
N GLU A 152 -16.13 2.20 -2.82
CA GLU A 152 -15.40 2.49 -1.57
C GLU A 152 -16.03 3.67 -0.82
N THR A 153 -17.35 3.67 -0.73
CA THR A 153 -18.12 4.63 0.04
C THR A 153 -17.69 4.54 1.50
N PRO A 154 -17.70 5.66 2.24
CA PRO A 154 -17.45 5.66 3.67
C PRO A 154 -18.32 4.63 4.43
N ARG A 155 -19.52 4.35 3.91
CA ARG A 155 -20.42 3.31 4.44
C ARG A 155 -19.86 1.90 4.29
N TYR A 156 -19.22 1.58 3.17
CA TYR A 156 -18.59 0.27 2.95
C TYR A 156 -17.42 0.07 3.91
N LEU A 157 -16.48 1.02 3.96
CA LEU A 157 -15.31 0.95 4.84
C LEU A 157 -15.73 0.82 6.30
N ARG A 158 -16.70 1.61 6.75
CA ARG A 158 -17.25 1.51 8.11
C ARG A 158 -17.82 0.12 8.40
N ARG A 159 -18.54 -0.48 7.46
CA ARG A 159 -19.07 -1.85 7.60
C ARG A 159 -17.95 -2.87 7.72
N VAL A 160 -16.93 -2.80 6.86
CA VAL A 160 -15.78 -3.72 6.89
C VAL A 160 -15.03 -3.60 8.22
N VAL A 161 -14.71 -2.38 8.66
CA VAL A 161 -14.02 -2.13 9.93
C VAL A 161 -14.84 -2.67 11.10
N ARG A 162 -16.15 -2.43 11.12
CA ARG A 162 -17.01 -2.98 12.17
C ARG A 162 -16.99 -4.51 12.21
N MET A 163 -17.09 -5.17 11.05
CA MET A 163 -17.03 -6.63 10.98
C MET A 163 -15.68 -7.17 11.45
N PHE A 164 -14.58 -6.50 11.09
CA PHE A 164 -13.25 -6.82 11.56
C PHE A 164 -13.13 -6.68 13.08
N LEU A 165 -13.56 -5.56 13.67
CA LEU A 165 -13.50 -5.32 15.12
C LEU A 165 -14.35 -6.33 15.90
N CYS A 166 -15.57 -6.63 15.44
CA CYS A 166 -16.40 -7.66 16.07
C CYS A 166 -15.77 -9.06 15.99
N GLY A 167 -15.04 -9.37 14.90
CA GLY A 167 -14.31 -10.63 14.76
C GLY A 167 -13.21 -10.77 15.82
N LEU A 168 -12.44 -9.71 16.04
CA LEU A 168 -11.39 -9.68 17.07
C LEU A 168 -11.96 -9.85 18.49
N GLU A 169 -13.14 -9.30 18.78
CA GLU A 169 -13.80 -9.46 20.09
C GLU A 169 -14.28 -10.90 20.32
N TYR A 170 -14.74 -11.57 19.26
CA TYR A 170 -15.21 -12.95 19.35
C TYR A 170 -14.06 -13.92 19.67
N GLU A 171 -12.89 -13.74 19.06
CA GLU A 171 -11.70 -14.57 19.30
C GLU A 171 -11.18 -14.45 20.74
N LYS A 172 -11.36 -13.30 21.41
CA LYS A 172 -11.01 -13.15 22.83
C LYS A 172 -11.93 -13.90 23.78
N GLY A 173 -13.14 -14.22 23.34
CA GLY A 173 -14.18 -14.89 24.15
C GLY A 173 -14.25 -16.40 23.95
N ALA A 174 -13.51 -16.95 22.97
CA ALA A 174 -13.44 -18.37 22.64
C ALA A 174 -12.27 -19.05 23.37
#